data_AF-A0A5J4DTD1-F1
#
_entry.id   AF-A0A5J4DTD1-F1
#
_cell.length_a   1.000
_cell.length_b   1.000
_cell.length_c   1.000
_cell.angle_alpha   90.00
_cell.angle_beta   90.00
_cell.angle_gamma   90.00
#
_symmetry.space_group_name_H-M   'P 1'
#
loop_
_entity.id
_entity.type
_entity.pdbx_description
1 polymer ?
#
loop_
_entity_poly.entity_id
_entity_poly.type
_entity_poly.pdbx_seq_one_letter_code
_entity_poly.pdbx_strand_id
1 'polypeptide(L)'
;MYKKILSVVLAITLMGVLIGDSKAEISTPFDYTTIGVEIVDFNLDFKDIEVILDIQVTELPATIEISFEREFFDSVNFDKNNEFTIIADGDIVYYEEIFSNSEIRTLKFNLSSDTELVEIFGTHLKGISAQTQTKIIPEEVSTKEMDQTDKINELSDENKKLQEDNMILKEENKELDGRIFELQNLVSALETQVSNLNTIVTEQLNVIYNWVLGYAIS
;
A
#
# COMPACT_ATOMS: atom_id res chain seq x y z
N MET A 1 -51.19 -53.94 37.35
CA MET A 1 -50.12 -54.94 37.20
C MET A 1 -49.05 -54.31 36.31
N TYR A 2 -47.95 -53.86 36.92
CA TYR A 2 -46.82 -53.17 36.27
C TYR A 2 -45.90 -54.16 35.54
N LYS A 3 -45.24 -53.68 34.46
CA LYS A 3 -43.92 -54.06 33.87
C LYS A 3 -43.99 -53.85 32.34
N LYS A 4 -43.07 -53.20 31.63
CA LYS A 4 -41.78 -52.54 31.90
C LYS A 4 -41.58 -51.48 30.78
N ILE A 5 -41.08 -50.33 31.18
CA ILE A 5 -40.63 -49.21 30.34
C ILE A 5 -39.26 -49.56 29.77
N LEU A 6 -38.98 -49.20 28.50
CA LEU A 6 -37.61 -49.00 28.03
C LEU A 6 -37.54 -47.67 27.29
N SER A 7 -37.21 -46.63 28.05
CA SER A 7 -36.72 -45.35 27.56
C SER A 7 -35.21 -45.42 27.72
N VAL A 8 -34.46 -45.27 26.62
CA VAL A 8 -33.00 -45.19 26.67
C VAL A 8 -32.60 -43.72 26.62
N VAL A 9 -31.92 -43.34 27.69
CA VAL A 9 -31.40 -42.03 28.05
C VAL A 9 -30.25 -41.66 27.13
N LEU A 10 -30.33 -40.49 26.47
CA LEU A 10 -29.15 -39.78 25.97
C LEU A 10 -28.94 -38.56 26.87
N ALA A 11 -28.05 -38.70 27.84
CA ALA A 11 -27.58 -37.60 28.67
C ALA A 11 -26.06 -37.51 28.49
N ILE A 12 -25.63 -36.67 27.55
CA ILE A 12 -24.24 -36.22 27.48
C ILE A 12 -24.15 -35.05 28.45
N THR A 13 -23.57 -35.29 29.62
CA THR A 13 -23.26 -34.25 30.60
C THR A 13 -22.03 -33.47 30.13
N LEU A 14 -22.24 -32.36 29.42
CA LEU A 14 -21.26 -31.27 29.37
C LEU A 14 -21.42 -30.43 30.65
N MET A 15 -20.72 -30.84 31.70
CA MET A 15 -20.48 -29.96 32.85
C MET A 15 -19.21 -29.15 32.54
N GLY A 16 -19.34 -28.19 31.63
CA GLY A 16 -18.39 -27.10 31.50
C GLY A 16 -18.64 -26.12 32.65
N VAL A 17 -17.65 -25.96 33.50
CA VAL A 17 -17.67 -25.00 34.60
C VAL A 17 -17.79 -23.59 34.00
N LEU A 18 -18.94 -22.95 34.11
CA LEU A 18 -19.05 -21.50 33.94
C LEU A 18 -18.46 -20.84 35.20
N ILE A 19 -17.15 -20.53 35.16
CA ILE A 19 -16.65 -19.38 35.90
C ILE A 19 -16.97 -18.19 35.01
N GLY A 20 -18.10 -17.54 35.28
CA GLY A 20 -18.42 -16.26 34.67
C GLY A 20 -17.58 -15.19 35.32
N ASP A 21 -16.39 -14.93 34.77
CA ASP A 21 -15.83 -13.59 34.85
C ASP A 21 -16.64 -12.75 33.87
N SER A 22 -17.62 -12.01 34.39
CA SER A 22 -18.35 -11.02 33.61
C SER A 22 -17.39 -9.86 33.30
N LYS A 23 -16.48 -10.07 32.34
CA LYS A 23 -15.82 -8.99 31.60
C LYS A 23 -16.88 -8.32 30.74
N ALA A 24 -16.83 -6.99 30.67
CA ALA A 24 -17.70 -6.24 29.78
C ALA A 24 -17.27 -6.55 28.34
N GLU A 25 -18.00 -7.44 27.67
CA GLU A 25 -17.79 -7.66 26.23
C GLU A 25 -18.28 -6.42 25.48
N ILE A 26 -17.38 -5.85 24.66
CA ILE A 26 -17.76 -4.85 23.68
C ILE A 26 -18.73 -5.48 22.67
N SER A 27 -19.80 -4.76 22.32
CA SER A 27 -20.78 -5.20 21.33
C SER A 27 -20.18 -5.08 19.93
N THR A 28 -19.72 -6.18 19.37
CA THR A 28 -19.13 -6.28 18.03
C THR A 28 -20.09 -6.90 17.02
N PRO A 29 -19.91 -6.66 15.71
CA PRO A 29 -20.64 -7.34 14.65
C PRO A 29 -20.06 -8.73 14.31
N PHE A 30 -19.12 -9.21 15.11
CA PHE A 30 -18.43 -10.48 14.99
C PHE A 30 -18.27 -11.10 16.37
N ASP A 31 -18.20 -12.42 16.45
CA ASP A 31 -17.98 -13.11 17.72
C ASP A 31 -16.48 -13.24 17.99
N TYR A 32 -16.08 -13.21 19.26
CA TYR A 32 -14.69 -13.45 19.63
C TYR A 32 -14.57 -14.06 21.02
N THR A 33 -13.43 -14.71 21.26
CA THR A 33 -12.97 -15.09 22.60
C THR A 33 -11.48 -14.75 22.74
N THR A 34 -11.06 -14.42 23.95
CA THR A 34 -9.69 -14.00 24.24
C THR A 34 -9.12 -14.72 25.45
N ILE A 35 -7.83 -15.02 25.40
CA ILE A 35 -7.01 -15.42 26.56
C ILE A 35 -5.95 -14.34 26.71
N GLY A 36 -5.84 -13.73 27.89
CA GLY A 36 -4.82 -12.72 28.16
C GLY A 36 -4.86 -11.43 27.35
N VAL A 37 -5.97 -11.17 26.65
CA VAL A 37 -6.21 -9.95 25.88
C VAL A 37 -7.56 -9.35 26.30
N GLU A 38 -7.65 -8.03 26.25
CA GLU A 38 -8.89 -7.27 26.31
C GLU A 38 -9.02 -6.45 25.02
N ILE A 39 -10.14 -6.58 24.30
CA ILE A 39 -10.45 -5.73 23.16
C ILE A 39 -11.12 -4.47 23.70
N VAL A 40 -10.46 -3.32 23.51
CA VAL A 40 -10.87 -2.02 24.04
C VAL A 40 -11.85 -1.33 23.10
N ASP A 41 -11.55 -1.32 21.80
CA ASP A 41 -12.40 -0.75 20.77
C ASP A 41 -12.19 -1.46 19.42
N PHE A 42 -13.06 -1.22 18.45
CA PHE A 42 -12.86 -1.66 17.08
C PHE A 42 -13.30 -0.62 16.06
N ASN A 43 -12.65 -0.65 14.89
CA ASN A 43 -13.01 0.16 13.74
C ASN A 43 -13.06 -0.70 12.48
N LEU A 44 -13.85 -0.28 11.50
CA LEU A 44 -13.98 -0.91 10.20
C LEU A 44 -13.51 0.09 9.14
N ASP A 45 -12.40 -0.20 8.45
CA ASP A 45 -11.97 0.60 7.31
C ASP A 45 -12.51 -0.03 6.02
N PHE A 46 -13.45 0.67 5.38
CA PHE A 46 -14.07 0.23 4.13
C PHE A 46 -13.24 0.51 2.88
N LYS A 47 -12.24 1.40 2.98
CA LYS A 47 -11.35 1.74 1.88
C LYS A 47 -10.29 0.65 1.72
N ASP A 48 -9.66 0.27 2.82
CA ASP A 48 -8.60 -0.74 2.85
C ASP A 48 -9.12 -2.15 3.18
N ILE A 49 -10.41 -2.27 3.53
CA ILE A 49 -11.14 -3.53 3.81
C ILE A 49 -10.48 -4.29 4.95
N GLU A 50 -10.50 -3.66 6.12
CA GLU A 50 -9.90 -4.19 7.33
C GLU A 50 -10.80 -4.00 8.57
N VAL A 51 -10.60 -4.90 9.52
CA VAL A 51 -11.10 -4.79 10.90
C VAL A 51 -9.91 -4.41 11.77
N ILE A 52 -10.00 -3.25 12.40
CA ILE A 52 -8.98 -2.72 13.31
C ILE A 52 -9.46 -2.95 14.74
N LEU A 53 -8.61 -3.50 15.58
CA LEU A 53 -8.86 -3.76 17.00
C LEU A 53 -7.85 -2.98 17.83
N ASP A 54 -8.35 -2.09 18.68
CA ASP A 54 -7.56 -1.52 19.78
C ASP A 54 -7.62 -2.52 20.93
N ILE A 55 -6.47 -2.99 21.40
CA ILE A 55 -6.39 -4.04 22.41
C ILE A 55 -5.48 -3.66 23.57
N GLN A 56 -5.61 -4.41 24.65
CA GLN A 56 -4.67 -4.42 25.75
C GLN A 56 -4.30 -5.86 26.11
N VAL A 57 -3.02 -6.18 26.04
CA VAL A 57 -2.52 -7.48 26.51
C VAL A 57 -2.35 -7.44 28.02
N THR A 58 -3.10 -8.30 28.72
CA THR A 58 -3.14 -8.34 30.19
C THR A 58 -2.28 -9.46 30.78
N GLU A 59 -2.10 -10.57 30.05
CA GLU A 59 -1.28 -11.71 30.47
C GLU A 59 -0.86 -12.56 29.25
N LEU A 60 0.18 -13.39 29.42
CA LEU A 60 0.59 -14.37 28.41
C LEU A 60 0.19 -15.80 28.85
N PRO A 61 -0.28 -16.66 27.93
CA PRO A 61 -0.40 -16.41 26.49
C PRO A 61 -1.52 -15.43 26.14
N ALA A 62 -1.22 -14.54 25.19
CA ALA A 62 -2.17 -13.60 24.62
C ALA A 62 -2.70 -14.18 23.31
N THR A 63 -3.96 -14.58 23.29
CA THR A 63 -4.59 -15.28 22.15
C THR A 63 -5.95 -14.66 21.87
N ILE A 64 -6.21 -14.39 20.58
CA ILE A 64 -7.54 -14.01 20.09
C ILE A 64 -8.04 -15.13 19.19
N GLU A 65 -9.29 -15.52 19.40
CA GLU A 65 -10.08 -16.35 18.49
C GLU A 65 -11.28 -15.52 18.04
N ILE A 66 -11.37 -15.22 16.75
CA ILE A 66 -12.37 -14.29 16.18
C ILE A 66 -13.11 -14.96 15.02
N SER A 67 -14.44 -14.83 15.03
CA SER A 67 -15.35 -15.44 14.07
C SER A 67 -16.11 -14.38 13.30
N PHE A 68 -15.95 -14.40 11.97
CA PHE A 68 -16.66 -13.51 11.06
C PHE A 68 -17.73 -14.28 10.31
N GLU A 69 -18.94 -13.73 10.25
CA GLU A 69 -19.88 -14.08 9.20
C GLU A 69 -19.29 -13.65 7.85
N ARG A 70 -19.26 -14.56 6.88
CA ARG A 70 -18.64 -14.35 5.57
C ARG A 70 -19.35 -13.26 4.75
N GLU A 71 -20.64 -13.03 5.02
CA GLU A 71 -21.37 -11.90 4.43
C GLU A 71 -20.96 -10.55 5.03
N PHE A 72 -20.51 -10.54 6.29
CA PHE A 72 -20.03 -9.35 6.97
C PHE A 72 -18.57 -9.05 6.63
N PHE A 73 -17.67 -10.03 6.77
CA PHE A 73 -16.24 -9.84 6.49
C PHE A 73 -15.61 -11.16 6.02
N ASP A 74 -14.94 -11.14 4.87
CA ASP A 74 -14.30 -12.34 4.30
C ASP A 74 -13.09 -11.99 3.43
N SER A 75 -12.22 -12.98 3.23
CA SER A 75 -11.15 -12.95 2.25
C SER A 75 -11.42 -14.01 1.18
N VAL A 76 -11.91 -13.55 0.03
CA VAL A 76 -12.24 -14.34 -1.17
C VAL A 76 -11.71 -13.64 -2.42
N ASN A 77 -11.19 -14.41 -3.36
CA ASN A 77 -10.78 -13.92 -4.68
C ASN A 77 -11.32 -14.85 -5.78
N PHE A 78 -12.03 -14.29 -6.78
CA PHE A 78 -12.70 -15.06 -7.84
C PHE A 78 -13.47 -16.30 -7.31
N ASP A 79 -14.34 -16.09 -6.31
CA ASP A 79 -15.15 -17.12 -5.65
C ASP A 79 -14.34 -18.25 -4.97
N LYS A 80 -13.05 -18.03 -4.70
CA LYS A 80 -12.20 -18.94 -3.93
C LYS A 80 -11.79 -18.31 -2.61
N ASN A 81 -11.85 -19.10 -1.55
CA ASN A 81 -11.31 -18.71 -0.24
C ASN A 81 -9.84 -18.28 -0.42
N ASN A 82 -9.53 -17.12 0.13
CA ASN A 82 -8.20 -16.57 0.21
C ASN A 82 -7.81 -16.39 1.69
N GLU A 83 -6.52 -16.17 1.94
CA GLU A 83 -6.00 -15.91 3.27
C GLU A 83 -6.33 -14.48 3.72
N PHE A 84 -6.56 -14.31 5.02
CA PHE A 84 -6.53 -12.99 5.64
C PHE A 84 -5.06 -12.58 5.83
N THR A 85 -4.81 -11.29 5.98
CA THR A 85 -3.51 -10.81 6.50
C THR A 85 -3.76 -10.19 7.85
N ILE A 86 -2.99 -10.58 8.87
CA ILE A 86 -3.09 -10.01 10.21
C ILE A 86 -1.79 -9.28 10.50
N ILE A 87 -1.89 -8.03 10.93
CA ILE A 87 -0.78 -7.19 11.35
C ILE A 87 -1.02 -6.77 12.79
N ALA A 88 0.00 -6.86 13.64
CA ALA A 88 -0.02 -6.37 15.01
C ALA A 88 1.14 -5.40 15.19
N ASP A 89 0.83 -4.14 15.54
CA ASP A 89 1.80 -3.03 15.65
C ASP A 89 2.79 -2.92 14.47
N GLY A 90 2.33 -3.23 13.26
CA GLY A 90 3.11 -3.19 12.03
C GLY A 90 3.83 -4.49 11.66
N ASP A 91 3.81 -5.53 12.50
CA ASP A 91 4.41 -6.84 12.24
C ASP A 91 3.37 -7.87 11.80
N ILE A 92 3.72 -8.72 10.82
CA ILE A 92 2.82 -9.78 10.35
C ILE A 92 2.64 -10.86 11.43
N VAL A 93 1.38 -11.17 11.73
CA VAL A 93 0.99 -12.23 12.66
C VAL A 93 0.45 -13.43 11.89
N TYR A 94 1.00 -14.61 12.19
CA TYR A 94 0.47 -15.87 11.67
C TYR A 94 -0.73 -16.33 12.48
N TYR A 95 -1.73 -16.88 11.77
CA TYR A 95 -2.96 -17.39 12.37
C TYR A 95 -3.26 -18.82 11.91
N GLU A 96 -4.11 -19.49 12.66
CA GLU A 96 -4.74 -20.76 12.31
C GLU A 96 -6.21 -20.51 11.98
N GLU A 97 -6.68 -21.02 10.84
CA GLU A 97 -8.12 -21.08 10.53
C GLU A 97 -8.71 -22.36 11.13
N ILE A 98 -9.26 -22.23 12.34
CA ILE A 98 -9.76 -23.39 13.10
C ILE A 98 -11.16 -23.83 12.69
N PHE A 99 -11.91 -22.96 12.00
CA PHE A 99 -13.23 -23.28 11.46
C PHE A 99 -13.51 -22.48 10.19
N SER A 100 -14.11 -23.15 9.19
CA SER A 100 -14.42 -22.56 7.89
C SER A 100 -15.57 -23.31 7.23
N ASN A 101 -16.66 -22.62 6.92
CA ASN A 101 -17.76 -23.15 6.13
C ASN A 101 -18.29 -22.08 5.14
N SER A 102 -19.51 -22.24 4.61
CA SER A 102 -20.11 -21.28 3.69
C SER A 102 -20.61 -20.00 4.36
N GLU A 103 -20.73 -19.96 5.68
CA GLU A 103 -21.36 -18.87 6.44
C GLU A 103 -20.38 -18.15 7.36
N ILE A 104 -19.41 -18.86 7.94
CA ILE A 104 -18.52 -18.36 9.01
C ILE A 104 -17.08 -18.82 8.75
N ARG A 105 -16.12 -17.95 9.11
CA ARG A 105 -14.70 -18.30 9.27
C ARG A 105 -14.20 -17.86 10.64
N THR A 106 -13.41 -18.71 11.29
CA THR A 106 -12.83 -18.45 12.61
C THR A 106 -11.32 -18.49 12.53
N LEU A 107 -10.68 -17.39 12.93
CA LEU A 107 -9.24 -17.21 12.96
C LEU A 107 -8.75 -17.24 14.40
N LYS A 108 -7.61 -17.89 14.64
CA LYS A 108 -6.95 -17.94 15.94
C LYS A 108 -5.50 -17.55 15.82
N PHE A 109 -5.05 -16.57 16.60
CA PHE A 109 -3.68 -16.08 16.56
C PHE A 109 -3.19 -15.65 17.94
N ASN A 110 -1.86 -15.58 18.09
CA ASN A 110 -1.20 -15.17 19.32
C ASN A 110 -0.51 -13.83 19.14
N LEU A 111 -0.45 -13.06 20.22
CA LEU A 111 0.11 -11.71 20.24
C LEU A 111 1.31 -11.61 21.19
N SER A 112 2.15 -10.60 20.98
CA SER A 112 3.23 -10.26 21.90
C SER A 112 2.69 -9.52 23.13
N SER A 113 3.48 -9.42 24.19
CA SER A 113 3.04 -8.80 25.46
C SER A 113 2.75 -7.30 25.38
N ASP A 114 3.25 -6.65 24.33
CA ASP A 114 3.22 -5.22 24.10
C ASP A 114 2.28 -4.81 22.97
N THR A 115 1.50 -5.75 22.41
CA THR A 115 0.58 -5.44 21.31
C THR A 115 -0.53 -4.49 21.76
N GLU A 116 -0.69 -3.38 21.04
CA GLU A 116 -1.76 -2.39 21.28
C GLU A 116 -2.76 -2.33 20.12
N LEU A 117 -2.32 -2.59 18.88
CA LEU A 117 -3.16 -2.52 17.68
C LEU A 117 -3.09 -3.83 16.89
N VAL A 118 -4.25 -4.33 16.44
CA VAL A 118 -4.36 -5.46 15.51
C VAL A 118 -5.22 -5.07 14.31
N GLU A 119 -4.68 -5.27 13.11
CA GLU A 119 -5.34 -5.02 11.83
C GLU A 119 -5.55 -6.34 11.09
N ILE A 120 -6.79 -6.67 10.75
CA ILE A 120 -7.15 -7.88 10.00
C ILE A 120 -7.67 -7.46 8.64
N PHE A 121 -6.91 -7.77 7.58
CA PHE A 121 -7.23 -7.43 6.20
C PHE A 121 -7.96 -8.57 5.50
N GLY A 122 -9.03 -8.21 4.79
CA GLY A 122 -9.83 -9.11 3.97
C GLY A 122 -9.98 -8.58 2.54
N THR A 123 -10.97 -9.11 1.83
CA THR A 123 -11.35 -8.61 0.49
C THR A 123 -12.81 -8.23 0.37
N HIS A 124 -13.63 -8.53 1.39
CA HIS A 124 -15.04 -8.18 1.46
C HIS A 124 -15.37 -7.64 2.85
N LEU A 125 -16.12 -6.55 2.92
CA LEU A 125 -16.64 -5.96 4.15
C LEU A 125 -18.03 -5.36 3.90
N LYS A 126 -19.07 -5.92 4.51
CA LYS A 126 -20.49 -5.51 4.40
C LYS A 126 -20.93 -5.24 2.94
N GLY A 127 -20.63 -6.18 2.05
CA GLY A 127 -20.99 -6.11 0.63
C GLY A 127 -20.08 -5.23 -0.24
N ILE A 128 -19.10 -4.52 0.34
CA ILE A 128 -18.03 -3.84 -0.40
C ILE A 128 -16.92 -4.87 -0.65
N SER A 129 -16.44 -4.96 -1.89
CA SER A 129 -15.35 -5.87 -2.27
C SER A 129 -14.16 -5.08 -2.83
N ALA A 130 -12.94 -5.55 -2.57
CA ALA A 130 -11.73 -5.01 -3.19
C ALA A 130 -11.81 -5.07 -4.72
N GLN A 131 -12.58 -6.04 -5.25
CA GLN A 131 -12.79 -6.24 -6.68
C GLN A 131 -13.84 -5.26 -7.26
N THR A 132 -14.82 -4.80 -6.46
CA THR A 132 -15.81 -3.80 -6.92
C THR A 132 -15.23 -2.39 -6.99
N GLN A 133 -14.10 -2.12 -6.34
CA GLN A 133 -13.38 -0.84 -6.51
C GLN A 133 -12.85 -0.62 -7.95
N THR A 134 -12.89 -1.64 -8.82
CA THR A 134 -12.54 -1.52 -10.25
C THR A 134 -13.72 -1.70 -11.22
N LYS A 135 -14.97 -1.90 -10.76
CA LYS A 135 -16.11 -2.02 -11.68
C LYS A 135 -17.49 -1.75 -11.06
N ILE A 136 -18.18 -0.79 -11.68
CA ILE A 136 -19.64 -0.55 -11.73
C ILE A 136 -20.20 0.50 -10.76
N ILE A 137 -20.52 1.65 -11.36
CA ILE A 137 -21.57 2.64 -11.05
C ILE A 137 -22.95 1.95 -11.05
N PRO A 138 -23.76 2.06 -9.98
CA PRO A 138 -25.22 2.05 -10.12
C PRO A 138 -25.84 3.35 -9.57
N GLU A 139 -26.46 4.02 -10.52
CA GLU A 139 -27.23 5.26 -10.52
C GLU A 139 -28.49 5.17 -9.62
N GLU A 140 -28.42 5.53 -8.32
CA GLU A 140 -29.59 6.07 -7.56
C GLU A 140 -29.28 6.65 -6.15
N VAL A 141 -28.36 7.60 -5.99
CA VAL A 141 -28.46 8.61 -4.90
C VAL A 141 -28.07 9.99 -5.44
N SER A 142 -29.00 10.56 -6.20
CA SER A 142 -28.97 11.93 -6.69
C SER A 142 -28.89 12.92 -5.52
N THR A 143 -27.71 13.51 -5.29
CA THR A 143 -27.49 14.97 -5.06
C THR A 143 -26.05 15.35 -4.70
N LYS A 144 -25.07 14.42 -4.60
CA LYS A 144 -23.66 14.78 -4.35
C LYS A 144 -22.63 14.34 -5.40
N GLU A 145 -23.00 13.54 -6.40
CA GLU A 145 -22.05 12.93 -7.34
C GLU A 145 -21.69 13.81 -8.56
N MET A 146 -22.46 14.85 -8.89
CA MET A 146 -22.17 15.69 -10.07
C MET A 146 -20.84 16.47 -9.93
N ASP A 147 -20.43 16.81 -8.70
CA ASP A 147 -19.20 17.57 -8.42
C ASP A 147 -17.92 16.71 -8.51
N GLN A 148 -18.03 15.39 -8.29
CA GLN A 148 -16.86 14.50 -8.32
C GLN A 148 -16.58 13.97 -9.73
N THR A 149 -17.62 13.70 -10.54
CA THR A 149 -17.44 13.25 -11.93
C THR A 149 -16.82 14.34 -12.81
N ASP A 150 -17.23 15.60 -12.64
CA ASP A 150 -16.64 16.73 -13.38
C ASP A 150 -15.16 16.90 -13.04
N LYS A 151 -14.80 16.76 -11.76
CA LYS A 151 -13.42 16.86 -11.28
C LYS A 151 -12.54 15.69 -11.75
N ILE A 152 -13.09 14.48 -11.83
CA ILE A 152 -12.39 13.31 -12.38
C ILE A 152 -12.12 13.48 -13.89
N ASN A 153 -13.10 14.01 -14.62
CA ASN A 153 -12.93 14.30 -16.05
C ASN A 153 -11.89 15.41 -16.27
N GLU A 154 -11.94 16.49 -15.48
CA GLU A 154 -10.96 17.58 -15.52
C GLU A 154 -9.53 17.07 -15.21
N LEU A 155 -9.37 16.23 -14.18
CA LEU A 155 -8.09 15.61 -13.85
C LEU A 155 -7.61 14.63 -14.94
N SER A 156 -8.53 13.97 -15.65
CA SER A 156 -8.19 13.09 -16.77
C SER A 156 -7.66 13.90 -17.97
N ASP A 157 -8.33 14.99 -18.30
CA ASP A 157 -7.91 15.91 -19.35
C ASP A 157 -6.59 16.61 -19.02
N GLU A 158 -6.40 17.03 -17.77
CA GLU A 158 -5.13 17.60 -17.29
C GLU A 158 -3.98 16.59 -17.39
N ASN A 159 -4.19 15.33 -16.97
CA ASN A 159 -3.18 14.29 -17.10
C ASN A 159 -2.83 14.01 -18.56
N LYS A 160 -3.82 14.00 -19.46
CA LYS A 160 -3.56 13.83 -20.90
C LYS A 160 -2.72 14.98 -21.44
N LYS A 161 -3.05 16.22 -21.09
CA LYS A 161 -2.28 17.40 -21.48
C LYS A 161 -0.84 17.35 -20.94
N LEU A 162 -0.67 16.96 -19.67
CA LEU A 162 0.65 16.80 -19.07
C LEU A 162 1.48 15.71 -19.76
N GLN A 163 0.85 14.63 -20.23
CA GLN A 163 1.52 13.61 -21.03
C GLN A 163 1.99 14.17 -22.38
N GLU A 164 1.15 14.96 -23.05
CA GLU A 164 1.50 15.63 -24.31
C GLU A 164 2.64 16.64 -24.12
N ASP A 165 2.58 17.50 -23.10
CA ASP A 165 3.62 18.48 -22.78
C ASP A 165 4.96 17.79 -22.45
N ASN A 166 4.93 16.66 -21.71
CA ASN A 166 6.13 15.87 -21.45
C ASN A 166 6.73 15.24 -22.71
N MET A 167 5.91 14.88 -23.71
CA MET A 167 6.43 14.41 -25.00
C MET A 167 7.11 15.54 -25.77
N ILE A 168 6.53 16.74 -25.78
CA ILE A 168 7.11 17.93 -26.42
C ILE A 168 8.45 18.27 -25.76
N LEU A 169 8.49 18.37 -24.43
CA LEU A 169 9.72 18.68 -23.69
C LEU A 169 10.83 17.65 -23.94
N LYS A 170 10.48 16.36 -24.10
CA LYS A 170 11.45 15.33 -24.45
C LYS A 170 12.05 15.54 -25.84
N GLU A 171 11.25 15.95 -26.82
CA GLU A 171 11.75 16.23 -28.16
C GLU A 171 12.57 17.53 -28.19
N GLU A 172 12.13 18.58 -27.47
CA GLU A 172 12.90 19.83 -27.34
C GLU A 172 14.27 19.60 -26.68
N ASN A 173 14.33 18.81 -25.61
CA ASN A 173 15.60 18.47 -24.97
C ASN A 173 16.56 17.73 -25.92
N LYS A 174 16.02 16.81 -26.74
CA LYS A 174 16.80 16.10 -27.75
C LYS A 174 17.30 17.04 -28.85
N GLU A 175 16.49 18.02 -29.27
CA GLU A 175 16.93 19.05 -30.21
C GLU A 175 18.04 19.93 -29.60
N LEU A 176 17.87 20.34 -28.34
CA LEU A 176 18.87 21.12 -27.61
C LEU A 176 20.19 20.36 -27.47
N ASP A 177 20.15 19.06 -27.17
CA ASP A 177 21.36 18.21 -27.13
C ASP A 177 22.10 18.22 -28.48
N GLY A 178 21.36 18.14 -29.59
CA GLY A 178 21.92 18.27 -30.93
C GLY A 178 22.60 19.62 -31.16
N ARG A 179 21.94 20.72 -30.77
CA ARG A 179 22.50 22.08 -30.90
C ARG A 179 23.73 22.29 -30.00
N ILE A 180 23.74 21.72 -28.80
CA ILE A 180 24.90 21.75 -27.90
C ILE A 180 26.08 21.04 -28.54
N PHE A 181 25.86 19.86 -29.13
CA PHE A 181 26.90 19.13 -29.83
C PHE A 181 27.51 19.93 -30.99
N GLU A 182 26.67 20.58 -31.80
CA GLU A 182 27.14 21.46 -32.88
C GLU A 182 27.97 22.64 -32.36
N LEU A 183 27.51 23.30 -31.30
CA LEU A 183 28.24 24.40 -30.67
C LEU A 183 29.59 23.96 -30.11
N GLN A 184 29.67 22.80 -29.48
CA GLN A 184 30.93 22.24 -28.98
C GLN A 184 31.94 22.02 -30.11
N ASN A 185 31.48 21.52 -31.26
CA ASN A 185 32.33 21.36 -32.44
C ASN A 185 32.85 22.70 -32.98
N LEU A 186 31.99 23.72 -33.04
CA LEU A 186 32.37 25.07 -33.46
C LEU A 186 33.39 25.70 -32.51
N VAL A 187 33.19 25.56 -31.19
CA VAL A 187 34.13 26.07 -30.18
C VAL A 187 35.49 25.39 -30.32
N SER A 188 35.51 24.06 -30.47
CA SER A 188 36.76 23.29 -30.65
C SER A 188 37.53 23.73 -31.91
N ALA A 189 36.81 24.01 -33.00
CA ALA A 189 37.41 24.53 -34.22
C ALA A 189 37.99 25.94 -34.02
N LEU A 190 37.29 26.80 -33.28
CA LEU A 190 37.75 28.16 -32.97
C LEU A 190 38.99 28.14 -32.06
N GLU A 191 39.00 27.32 -31.02
CA GLU A 191 40.16 27.13 -30.14
C GLU A 191 41.41 26.71 -30.94
N THR A 192 41.22 25.78 -31.89
CA THR A 192 42.28 25.36 -32.81
C THR A 192 42.79 26.54 -33.64
N GLN A 193 41.90 27.37 -34.19
CA GLN A 193 42.30 28.56 -34.97
C GLN A 193 43.06 29.59 -34.12
N VAL A 194 42.59 29.85 -32.88
CA VAL A 194 43.25 30.77 -31.95
C VAL A 194 44.64 30.27 -31.58
N SER A 195 44.79 28.97 -31.30
CA SER A 195 46.09 28.34 -31.01
C SER A 195 47.07 28.50 -32.18
N ASN A 196 46.61 28.23 -33.41
CA ASN A 196 47.42 28.41 -34.62
C ASN A 196 47.85 29.87 -34.79
N LEU A 197 46.93 30.82 -34.59
CA LEU A 197 47.24 32.25 -34.69
C LEU A 197 48.27 32.68 -33.65
N ASN A 198 48.11 32.24 -32.40
CA ASN A 198 49.05 32.56 -31.32
C ASN A 198 50.45 32.00 -31.62
N THR A 199 50.53 30.81 -32.20
CA THR A 199 51.79 30.21 -32.67
C THR A 199 52.44 31.09 -33.73
N ILE A 200 51.69 31.49 -34.77
CA ILE A 200 52.18 32.36 -35.85
C ILE A 200 52.70 33.70 -35.31
N VAL A 201 51.93 34.35 -34.43
CA VAL A 201 52.33 35.64 -33.84
C VAL A 201 53.60 35.50 -33.01
N THR A 202 53.71 34.43 -32.22
CA THR A 202 54.90 34.14 -31.41
C THR A 202 56.13 33.94 -32.28
N GLU A 203 56.00 33.18 -33.37
CA GLU A 203 57.08 32.99 -34.36
C GLU A 203 57.50 34.32 -35.00
N GLN A 204 56.56 35.17 -35.40
CA GLN A 204 56.86 36.48 -35.97
C GLN A 204 57.56 37.42 -34.97
N LEU A 205 57.11 37.45 -33.71
CA LEU A 205 57.77 38.24 -32.66
C LEU A 205 59.22 37.79 -32.46
N ASN A 206 59.48 36.48 -32.47
CA ASN A 206 60.83 35.95 -32.38
C ASN A 206 61.71 36.38 -33.57
N VAL A 207 61.17 36.34 -34.81
CA VAL A 207 61.88 36.84 -36.00
C VAL A 207 62.22 38.32 -35.86
N ILE A 208 61.28 39.16 -35.45
CA ILE A 208 61.49 40.60 -35.25
C ILE A 208 62.54 40.86 -34.16
N TYR A 209 62.45 40.16 -33.03
CA TYR A 209 63.41 40.30 -31.92
C TYR A 209 64.84 39.99 -32.37
N ASN A 210 65.03 38.89 -33.11
CA ASN A 210 66.33 38.52 -33.67
C ASN A 210 66.84 39.53 -34.71
N TRP A 211 65.95 40.08 -35.54
CA TRP A 211 66.31 41.13 -36.51
C TRP A 211 66.79 42.41 -35.82
N VAL A 212 66.06 42.90 -34.81
CA VAL A 212 66.42 44.12 -34.06
C VAL A 212 67.76 43.94 -33.32
N LEU A 213 67.98 42.80 -32.66
CA LEU A 213 69.25 42.53 -31.98
C LEU A 213 70.41 42.35 -32.96
N GLY A 214 70.19 41.71 -34.11
CA GLY A 214 71.20 41.55 -35.15
C GLY A 214 71.71 42.89 -35.71
N TYR A 215 70.84 43.90 -35.78
CA TYR A 215 71.20 45.27 -36.18
C TYR A 215 71.89 46.09 -35.09
N ALA A 216 71.74 45.74 -33.81
CA ALA A 216 72.34 46.48 -32.70
C ALA A 216 73.82 46.13 -32.44
N ILE A 217 74.35 45.11 -33.14
CA ILE A 217 75.72 44.57 -32.96
C ILE A 217 76.60 44.82 -34.21
N SER A 218 76.08 45.52 -35.23
CA SER A 218 76.78 45.95 -36.45
C SER A 218 76.99 47.45 -36.48
#